data_AF-A0A1H1EBY4-F1
#
_entry.id   AF-A0A1H1EBY4-F1
#
_cell.length_a   1.000
_cell.length_b   1.000
_cell.length_c   1.000
_cell.angle_alpha   90.00
_cell.angle_beta   90.00
_cell.angle_gamma   90.00
#
_symmetry.space_group_name_H-M   'P 1'
#
loop_
_entity.id
_entity.type
_entity.pdbx_description
1 polymer ?
#
loop_
_entity_poly.entity_id
_entity_poly.type
_entity_poly.pdbx_seq_one_letter_code
_entity_poly.pdbx_strand_id
1 'polypeptide(L)' 'MYRCVCRDCREEVIFEEYDAAQEFFTRHASQSHEVELLNLAARTEELRLRPTDDG' A
#
# COMPACT_ATOMS: atom_id res chain seq x y z
N MET A 1 5.99 -24.85 1.51
CA MET A 1 4.85 -24.15 2.12
C MET A 1 5.28 -22.75 2.52
N TYR A 2 4.62 -21.74 1.97
CA TYR A 2 4.93 -20.32 2.09
C TYR A 2 3.73 -19.61 2.71
N ARG A 3 3.96 -18.85 3.78
CA ARG A 3 2.91 -18.12 4.49
C ARG A 3 2.97 -16.64 4.11
N CYS A 4 1.88 -16.13 3.55
CA CYS A 4 1.73 -14.73 3.20
C CYS A 4 0.72 -14.07 4.13
N VAL A 5 1.07 -12.90 4.67
CA VAL A 5 0.21 -12.13 5.57
C VAL A 5 0.14 -10.70 5.05
N CYS A 6 -1.05 -10.24 4.70
CA CYS A 6 -1.30 -8.84 4.37
C CYS A 6 -2.02 -8.15 5.53
N ARG A 7 -1.38 -7.13 6.13
CA ARG A 7 -1.97 -6.40 7.26
C ARG A 7 -3.06 -5.42 6.82
N ASP A 8 -2.92 -4.84 5.63
CA ASP A 8 -3.91 -3.90 5.07
C ASP A 8 -5.23 -4.63 4.76
N CYS A 9 -5.15 -5.79 4.11
CA CYS A 9 -6.31 -6.64 3.81
C CYS A 9 -6.75 -7.51 5.01
N ARG A 10 -5.94 -7.58 6.08
CA ARG A 10 -6.11 -8.52 7.21
C ARG A 10 -6.26 -9.97 6.77
N GLU A 11 -5.57 -10.33 5.71
CA GLU A 11 -5.65 -11.65 5.09
C GLU A 11 -4.38 -12.45 5.39
N GLU A 12 -4.56 -13.73 5.69
CA GLU A 12 -3.49 -14.70 5.86
C GLU A 12 -3.79 -15.90 4.97
N VAL A 13 -2.86 -16.19 4.06
CA VAL A 13 -2.98 -17.30 3.11
C VAL A 13 -1.69 -18.10 3.12
N ILE A 14 -1.84 -19.42 3.02
CA ILE A 14 -0.71 -20.34 2.95
C ILE A 14 -0.71 -20.98 1.56
N PHE A 15 0.41 -20.86 0.86
CA PHE A 15 0.64 -21.43 -0.46
C PHE A 15 1.60 -22.61 -0.38
N GLU A 16 1.39 -23.63 -1.19
CA GLU A 16 2.33 -24.76 -1.30
C GLU A 16 3.52 -24.40 -2.19
N GLU A 17 3.23 -23.73 -3.32
CA GLU A 17 4.18 -23.31 -4.34
C GLU A 17 4.71 -21.88 -4.14
N TYR A 18 5.97 -21.67 -4.53
CA TYR A 18 6.64 -20.37 -4.39
C TYR A 18 6.06 -19.31 -5.34
N ASP A 19 5.84 -19.66 -6.61
CA ASP A 19 5.34 -18.71 -7.62
C ASP A 19 3.99 -18.11 -7.22
N ALA A 20 3.08 -18.91 -6.65
CA ALA A 20 1.79 -18.44 -6.16
C ALA A 20 1.94 -17.45 -4.98
N ALA A 21 2.85 -17.75 -4.03
CA ALA A 21 3.16 -16.84 -2.93
C ALA A 21 3.80 -15.53 -3.43
N GLN A 22 4.68 -15.62 -4.43
CA GLN A 22 5.35 -14.47 -5.02
C GLN A 22 4.36 -13.57 -5.78
N GLU A 23 3.42 -14.15 -6.54
CA GLU A 23 2.36 -13.39 -7.22
C GLU A 23 1.47 -12.66 -6.21
N PHE A 24 1.01 -13.37 -5.16
CA PHE A 24 0.21 -12.78 -4.09
C PHE A 24 0.95 -11.60 -3.43
N PHE A 25 2.21 -11.80 -3.06
CA PHE A 25 3.02 -10.75 -2.44
C PHE A 25 3.20 -9.54 -3.36
N THR A 26 3.53 -9.78 -4.63
CA THR A 26 3.81 -8.71 -5.61
C THR A 26 2.57 -7.85 -5.82
N ARG A 27 1.40 -8.47 -5.98
CA ARG A 27 0.13 -7.75 -6.14
C ARG A 27 -0.18 -6.86 -4.94
N HIS A 28 -0.02 -7.38 -3.72
CA HIS A 28 -0.28 -6.60 -2.52
C HIS A 28 0.75 -5.49 -2.31
N ALA A 29 2.03 -5.75 -2.60
CA ALA A 29 3.08 -4.72 -2.53
C ALA A 29 2.83 -3.56 -3.52
N SER A 30 2.40 -3.87 -4.75
CA SER A 30 2.02 -2.85 -5.73
C SER A 30 0.83 -2.01 -5.26
N GLN A 31 -0.18 -2.63 -4.64
CA GLN A 31 -1.34 -1.91 -4.09
C GLN A 31 -0.94 -1.00 -2.91
N SER A 32 -0.11 -1.47 -1.99
CA SER A 32 0.40 -0.64 -0.90
C SER A 32 1.19 0.56 -1.42
N HIS A 33 1.99 0.38 -2.48
CA HIS A 33 2.73 1.47 -3.12
C HIS A 33 1.80 2.51 -3.77
N GLU A 34 0.75 2.08 -4.49
CA GLU A 34 -0.23 2.99 -5.10
C GLU A 34 -0.96 3.83 -4.03
N VAL A 35 -1.37 3.20 -2.93
CA VAL A 35 -2.00 3.89 -1.79
C VAL A 35 -1.05 4.92 -1.17
N GLU A 36 0.24 4.61 -1.03
CA GLU A 36 1.24 5.55 -0.52
C GLU A 36 1.38 6.77 -1.44
N LEU A 37 1.40 6.57 -2.76
CA LEU A 37 1.46 7.65 -3.75
C LEU A 37 0.21 8.54 -3.71
N LEU A 38 -0.98 7.95 -3.61
CA LEU A 38 -2.23 8.70 -3.47
C LEU A 38 -2.26 9.51 -2.17
N ASN A 39 -1.82 8.93 -1.05
CA ASN A 39 -1.70 9.64 0.23
C ASN A 39 -0.66 10.77 0.18
N LEU A 40 0.41 10.61 -0.58
CA LEU A 40 1.41 11.66 -0.79
C LEU A 40 0.86 12.80 -1.66
N ALA A 41 0.15 12.47 -2.74
CA ALA A 41 -0.51 13.44 -3.61
C ALA A 41 -1.55 14.26 -2.82
N ALA A 42 -2.45 13.61 -2.10
CA ALA A 42 -3.45 14.26 -1.25
C ALA A 42 -2.81 15.22 -0.25
N ARG A 43 -1.79 14.77 0.50
CA ARG A 43 -1.06 15.64 1.44
C ARG A 43 -0.40 16.84 0.76
N THR A 44 0.13 16.66 -0.44
CA THR A 44 0.77 17.74 -1.21
C THR A 44 -0.26 18.76 -1.70
N GLU A 45 -1.45 18.32 -2.11
CA GLU A 45 -2.57 19.19 -2.47
C GLU A 45 -3.14 19.92 -1.25
N GLU A 46 -3.31 19.24 -0.12
CA GLU A 46 -3.72 19.85 1.15
C GLU A 46 -2.72 20.90 1.64
N LEU A 47 -1.40 20.67 1.46
CA LEU A 47 -0.38 21.67 1.77
C LEU A 47 -0.43 22.89 0.85
N ARG A 48 -0.84 22.74 -0.42
CA ARG A 48 -1.02 23.87 -1.34
C ARG A 48 -2.27 24.70 -1.04
N LEU A 49 -3.29 24.09 -0.45
CA LEU A 49 -4.56 24.75 -0.12
C LEU A 49 -4.56 25.39 1.26
N ARG A 50 -3.53 25.18 2.09
CA ARG A 50 -3.36 25.94 3.33
C ARG A 50 -3.08 27.40 2.96
N PRO A 51 -3.99 28.35 3.24
CA PRO A 51 -3.62 29.75 3.16
C PRO A 51 -2.46 29.96 4.13
N THR A 52 -1.38 30.54 3.64
CA THR A 52 -0.43 31.21 4.51
C THR A 52 -1.19 32.35 5.18
N ASP A 53 -1.65 32.12 6.41
CA ASP A 53 -2.01 33.19 7.34
C ASP A 53 -0.73 34.01 7.56
N ASP A 54 -0.53 35.00 6.68
CA ASP A 54 0.46 36.06 6.83
C ASP A 54 -0.20 37.12 7.72
N GLY A 55 0.10 37.03 9.02
CA GLY A 55 -0.26 38.01 10.04
C GLY A 55 0.90 38.96 10.33
#